data_AF-A0A7G8FKP8-F1
#
_entry.id   AF-A0A7G8FKP8-F1
#
_cell.length_a   1.000
_cell.length_b   1.000
_cell.length_c   1.000
_cell.angle_alpha   90.00
_cell.angle_beta   90.00
_cell.angle_gamma   90.00
#
_symmetry.space_group_name_H-M   'P 1'
#
loop_
_entity.id
_entity.type
_entity.pdbx_description
1 polymer ?
#
loop_
_entity_poly.entity_id
_entity_poly.type
_entity_poly.pdbx_seq_one_letter_code
_entity_poly.pdbx_strand_id
1 'polypeptide(L)' 'MAETRIYGPLILDFDRAQKMGQSIVVPSKNSQGQPLFIAVLCTERLFNFTSSESKWNDWGEPANIHEARIIADVCNFI' A
#
# COMPACT_ATOMS: atom_id res chain seq x y z
N MET A 1 3.96 -8.65 16.89
CA MET A 1 4.54 -9.60 15.93
C MET A 1 4.39 -8.91 14.60
N ALA A 2 5.47 -8.69 13.84
CA ALA A 2 5.41 -7.97 12.57
C ALA A 2 4.46 -8.65 11.59
N GLU A 3 3.28 -8.07 11.33
CA GLU A 3 2.38 -8.55 10.30
C GLU A 3 2.84 -8.03 8.94
N THR A 4 3.77 -8.75 8.33
CA THR A 4 4.21 -8.48 6.97
C THR A 4 3.46 -9.39 6.00
N ARG A 5 2.91 -8.82 4.92
CA ARG A 5 2.18 -9.57 3.89
C ARG A 5 2.81 -9.34 2.50
N ILE A 6 2.72 -10.36 1.65
CA ILE A 6 3.37 -10.36 0.31
C ILE A 6 2.29 -10.32 -0.78
N TYR A 7 2.44 -9.40 -1.73
CA TYR A 7 1.56 -9.21 -2.88
C TYR A 7 2.39 -9.09 -4.15
N GLY A 8 2.56 -10.21 -4.86
CA GLY A 8 3.43 -10.26 -6.04
C GLY A 8 4.87 -9.85 -5.66
N PRO A 9 5.45 -8.79 -6.28
CA PRO A 9 6.80 -8.33 -5.96
C PRO A 9 6.87 -7.42 -4.73
N LEU A 10 5.74 -7.13 -4.07
CA LEU A 10 5.68 -6.19 -2.95
C LEU A 10 5.57 -6.90 -1.61
N ILE A 11 6.28 -6.37 -0.62
CA ILE A 11 6.24 -6.79 0.78
C ILE A 11 5.74 -5.58 1.59
N LEU A 12 4.57 -5.70 2.21
CA LEU A 12 3.89 -4.64 2.96
C LEU A 12 4.01 -4.89 4.48
N ASP A 13 4.40 -3.88 5.23
CA ASP A 13 4.54 -3.91 6.70
C ASP A 13 3.29 -3.32 7.37
N PHE A 14 2.31 -4.18 7.69
CA PHE A 14 1.02 -3.74 8.23
C PHE A 14 1.13 -3.23 9.68
N ASP A 15 2.11 -3.72 10.46
CA ASP A 15 2.39 -3.20 11.80
C ASP A 15 2.72 -1.71 11.80
N ARG A 16 3.18 -1.20 10.66
CA ARG A 16 3.55 0.21 10.47
C ARG A 16 2.57 0.96 9.57
N ALA A 17 1.39 0.39 9.29
CA ALA A 17 0.33 1.10 8.58
C ALA A 17 -0.11 2.34 9.37
N GLN A 18 -0.31 3.45 8.68
CA GLN A 18 -0.70 4.72 9.28
C GLN A 18 -1.86 5.35 8.51
N LYS A 19 -2.87 5.83 9.25
CA LYS A 19 -3.93 6.65 8.66
C LYS A 19 -3.42 8.08 8.45
N MET A 20 -3.50 8.58 7.21
CA MET A 20 -3.08 9.92 6.82
C MET A 20 -4.25 10.62 6.11
N GLY A 21 -5.05 11.38 6.86
CA GLY A 21 -6.29 11.94 6.34
C GLY A 21 -7.30 10.84 6.00
N GLN A 22 -7.69 10.76 4.73
CA GLN A 22 -8.63 9.74 4.25
C GLN A 22 -7.93 8.45 3.76
N SER A 23 -6.61 8.48 3.55
CA SER A 23 -5.85 7.33 3.09
C SER A 23 -5.21 6.55 4.24
N ILE A 24 -4.89 5.29 3.96
CA ILE A 24 -4.01 4.46 4.79
C ILE A 24 -2.72 4.27 4.01
N VAL A 25 -1.60 4.62 4.63
CA VAL A 25 -0.26 4.49 4.05
C VAL A 25 0.46 3.33 4.72
N VAL A 26 0.99 2.42 3.92
CA VAL A 26 1.69 1.21 4.37
C VAL A 26 3.13 1.22 3.85
N PRO A 27 4.13 1.27 4.76
CA PRO A 27 5.53 1.10 4.40
C PRO A 27 5.76 -0.26 3.73
N SER A 28 6.53 -0.26 2.65
CA SER A 28 6.66 -1.42 1.78
C SER A 28 8.06 -1.54 1.19
N LYS A 29 8.38 -2.71 0.63
CA LYS A 29 9.58 -2.96 -0.16
C LYS A 29 9.23 -3.70 -1.44
N ASN A 30 9.97 -3.42 -2.52
CA ASN A 30 9.88 -4.21 -3.75
C ASN A 30 10.78 -5.47 -3.66
N SER A 31 10.81 -6.26 -4.73
CA SER A 31 11.62 -7.49 -4.82
C SER A 31 13.13 -7.26 -4.69
N GLN A 32 13.60 -6.04 -4.89
CA GLN A 32 15.00 -5.64 -4.71
C GLN A 32 15.28 -5.12 -3.29
N GLY A 33 14.28 -5.15 -2.40
CA GLY A 33 14.38 -4.61 -1.05
C GLY A 33 14.35 -3.09 -0.98
N GLN A 34 14.12 -2.39 -2.11
CA GLN A 34 14.07 -0.94 -2.13
C GLN A 34 12.78 -0.46 -1.44
N PRO A 35 12.88 0.54 -0.54
CA PRO A 35 11.73 1.04 0.18
C PRO A 35 10.79 1.84 -0.74
N LEU A 36 9.50 1.63 -0.54
CA LEU A 36 8.42 2.44 -1.11
C LEU A 36 7.26 2.55 -0.11
N PHE A 37 6.30 3.40 -0.41
CA PHE A 37 5.06 3.52 0.34
C PHE A 37 3.89 3.24 -0.58
N ILE A 38 2.96 2.43 -0.09
CA ILE A 38 1.66 2.21 -0.72
C ILE A 38 0.63 3.05 0.01
N ALA A 39 -0.25 3.73 -0.71
CA ALA A 39 -1.41 4.40 -0.14
C ALA A 39 -2.70 3.84 -0.72
N VAL A 40 -3.68 3.64 0.16
CA VAL A 40 -5.02 3.14 -0.20
C VAL A 40 -6.06 4.14 0.29
N LEU A 41 -6.98 4.50 -0.59
CA LEU A 41 -8.15 5.31 -0.27
C LEU A 41 -9.39 4.40 -0.18
N CYS A 42 -9.73 3.95 1.03
CA CYS A 42 -10.73 2.89 1.21
C CYS A 42 -12.16 3.27 0.82
N THR A 43 -12.52 4.56 0.91
CA THR A 43 -13.85 5.07 0.53
C THR A 43 -14.11 4.91 -0.96
N GLU A 44 -13.07 5.09 -1.77
CA GLU A 44 -13.15 5.07 -3.25
C GLU A 44 -12.47 3.82 -3.84
N ARG A 45 -11.89 2.97 -3.00
CA ARG A 45 -11.11 1.77 -3.40
C ARG A 45 -9.98 2.11 -4.38
N LEU A 46 -9.31 3.25 -4.16
CA LEU A 46 -8.18 3.69 -5.00
C LEU A 46 -6.84 3.30 -4.39
N PHE A 47 -5.87 3.12 -5.27
CA PHE A 47 -4.49 2.76 -5.00
C PHE A 47 -3.54 3.87 -5.47
N ASN A 48 -2.44 4.04 -4.76
CA ASN A 48 -1.34 4.90 -5.14
C ASN A 48 -0.06 4.39 -4.50
N PHE A 49 1.09 4.80 -5.01
CA PHE A 49 2.38 4.49 -4.42
C PHE A 49 3.40 5.57 -4.71
N THR A 50 4.43 5.62 -3.87
CA THR A 50 5.60 6.47 -4.08
C THR A 50 6.87 5.76 -3.63
N SER A 51 7.99 6.08 -4.26
CA SER A 51 9.31 5.63 -3.81
C SER A 51 9.78 6.45 -2.59
N SER A 52 11.02 6.24 -2.15
CA SER A 52 11.64 7.05 -1.09
C SER A 52 11.71 8.56 -1.40
N GLU A 53 11.51 8.98 -2.66
CA GLU A 53 11.44 10.40 -3.03
C GLU A 53 10.13 11.09 -2.62
N SER A 54 9.13 10.33 -2.15
CA SER A 54 7.83 10.85 -1.67
C SER A 54 7.05 11.68 -2.70
N LYS A 55 7.27 11.42 -3.99
CA LYS A 55 6.47 11.96 -5.10
C LYS A 55 5.31 11.00 -5.38
N TRP A 56 4.12 11.35 -4.91
CA TRP A 56 2.90 10.58 -5.15
C TRP A 56 2.45 10.71 -6.60
N ASN A 57 1.93 9.62 -7.16
CA ASN A 57 1.27 9.65 -8.46
C ASN A 57 -0.17 10.15 -8.31
N ASP A 58 -0.93 10.17 -9.40
CA ASP A 58 -2.39 10.30 -9.31
C ASP A 58 -3.00 9.02 -8.72
N TRP A 59 -4.15 9.17 -8.05
CA TRP A 59 -4.92 8.03 -7.58
C TRP A 59 -5.47 7.22 -8.76
N GLY A 60 -5.39 5.90 -8.67
CA GLY A 60 -5.90 5.00 -9.70
C GLY A 60 -6.71 3.84 -9.13
N GLU A 61 -7.60 3.28 -9.94
CA GLU A 61 -8.18 1.96 -9.69
C GLU A 61 -7.08 0.89 -9.72
N PRO A 62 -7.23 -0.26 -9.02
CA PRO A 62 -6.22 -1.31 -9.04
C PRO A 62 -5.99 -1.82 -10.47
N ALA A 63 -4.74 -1.75 -10.93
CA ALA A 63 -4.36 -2.16 -12.27
C ALA A 63 -4.22 -3.70 -12.40
N ASN A 64 -4.07 -4.40 -11.28
CA ASN A 64 -3.89 -5.84 -11.25
C ASN A 64 -4.45 -6.48 -9.96
N ILE A 65 -4.46 -7.81 -9.93
CA ILE A 65 -5.01 -8.58 -8.80
C ILE A 65 -4.24 -8.36 -7.48
N HIS A 66 -2.94 -8.02 -7.55
CA HIS A 66 -2.15 -7.75 -6.35
C HIS A 66 -2.58 -6.43 -5.71
N GLU A 67 -2.74 -5.37 -6.49
CA GLU A 67 -3.24 -4.08 -6.02
C GLU A 67 -4.67 -4.18 -5.47
N ALA A 68 -5.55 -4.92 -6.15
CA ALA A 68 -6.91 -5.16 -5.67
C ALA A 68 -6.92 -5.87 -4.30
N ARG A 69 -6.05 -6.88 -4.12
CA ARG A 69 -5.88 -7.57 -2.84
C ARG A 69 -5.28 -6.68 -1.76
N ILE A 70 -4.33 -5.81 -2.11
CA ILE A 70 -3.78 -4.82 -1.18
C ILE A 70 -4.90 -3.90 -0.69
N ILE A 71 -5.72 -3.34 -1.58
CA ILE A 71 -6.85 -2.50 -1.19
C ILE A 71 -7.79 -3.25 -0.26
N ALA A 72 -8.18 -4.49 -0.61
CA ALA A 72 -9.08 -5.29 0.22
C ALA A 72 -8.52 -5.52 1.63
N ASP A 73 -7.26 -5.93 1.72
CA ASP A 73 -6.63 -6.27 3.00
C ASP A 73 -6.35 -5.03 3.86
N VAL A 74 -5.83 -3.95 3.27
CA VAL A 74 -5.57 -2.69 3.98
C VAL A 74 -6.87 -2.10 4.53
N CYS A 75 -7.95 -2.13 3.77
CA CYS A 75 -9.25 -1.61 4.23
C CYS A 75 -9.97 -2.48 5.26
N ASN A 76 -9.59 -3.75 5.39
CA ASN A 76 -10.13 -4.66 6.41
C ASN A 76 -9.23 -4.73 7.65
N PHE A 77 -8.02 -4.18 7.59
CA PHE A 77 -7.04 -4.22 8.68
C PHE A 77 -7.25 -3.14 9.74
N ILE A 78 -7.83 -1.99 9.36
CA ILE A 78 -8.12 -0.85 10.26
C ILE A 78 -9.60 -0.79 10.62
#